data_AF-A0AAU9VM29-F1
#
_entry.id   AF-A0AAU9VM29-F1
#
_cell.length_a   1.000
_cell.length_b   1.000
_cell.length_c   1.000
_cell.angle_alpha   90.00
_cell.angle_beta   90.00
_cell.angle_gamma   90.00
#
_symmetry.space_group_name_H-M   'P 1'
#
loop_
_entity.id
_entity.type
_entity.pdbx_description
1 polymer ?
#
loop_
_entity_poly.entity_id
_entity_poly.type
_entity_poly.pdbx_seq_one_letter_code
_entity_poly.pdbx_strand_id
1 'polypeptide(L)'
;GLLQPIDETLVKKIHELVGSGEEDSTDVIKISIGDPSNNLLLVHQTKWQRELLLKYGGEICLLDATYKTSRYALPTFFLCVKTNVDYCVVASFLVQLENADAINEALQLIKDWNP
;
A
#
# COMPACT_ATOMS: atom_id res chain seq x y z
N GLY A 1 -17.52 16.54 -6.04
CA GLY A 1 -17.91 15.56 -7.07
C GLY A 1 -18.02 14.22 -6.39
N LEU A 2 -19.18 13.56 -6.48
CA LEU A 2 -19.42 12.29 -5.79
C LEU A 2 -18.42 11.23 -6.30
N LEU A 3 -17.60 10.71 -5.39
CA LEU A 3 -16.81 9.50 -5.63
C LEU A 3 -17.82 8.36 -5.83
N GLN A 4 -17.75 7.69 -6.98
CA GLN A 4 -18.59 6.52 -7.25
C GLN A 4 -18.19 5.37 -6.31
N PRO A 5 -19.15 4.57 -5.82
CA PRO A 5 -18.84 3.37 -5.05
C PRO A 5 -17.97 2.44 -5.89
N ILE A 6 -17.03 1.75 -5.23
CA ILE A 6 -16.16 0.79 -5.89
C ILE A 6 -17.02 -0.32 -6.49
N ASP A 7 -16.84 -0.55 -7.78
CA ASP A 7 -17.49 -1.62 -8.53
C ASP A 7 -16.98 -2.98 -8.02
N GLU A 8 -17.89 -3.85 -7.57
CA GLU A 8 -17.58 -5.24 -7.16
C GLU A 8 -16.81 -6.02 -8.25
N THR A 9 -16.94 -5.60 -9.51
CA THR A 9 -16.19 -6.15 -10.64
C THR A 9 -14.70 -5.85 -10.56
N LEU A 10 -14.31 -4.67 -10.06
CA LEU A 10 -12.90 -4.33 -9.81
C LEU A 10 -12.33 -5.20 -8.70
N VAL A 11 -13.10 -5.43 -7.64
CA VAL A 11 -12.72 -6.29 -6.52
C VAL A 11 -12.44 -7.71 -6.99
N LYS A 12 -13.37 -8.29 -7.77
CA LYS A 12 -13.20 -9.61 -8.36
C LYS A 12 -11.98 -9.68 -9.27
N LYS A 13 -11.75 -8.66 -10.10
CA LYS A 13 -10.57 -8.60 -10.97
C LYS A 13 -9.26 -8.51 -10.20
N ILE A 14 -9.22 -7.75 -9.10
CA ILE A 14 -8.02 -7.64 -8.26
C ILE A 14 -7.75 -8.99 -7.60
N HIS A 15 -8.77 -9.66 -7.05
CA HIS A 15 -8.60 -11.01 -6.50
C HIS A 15 -8.16 -12.04 -7.55
N GLU A 16 -8.69 -11.97 -8.77
CA GLU A 16 -8.28 -12.83 -9.88
C GLU A 16 -6.84 -12.56 -10.35
N LEU A 17 -6.41 -11.29 -10.38
CA LEU A 17 -5.08 -10.88 -10.84
C LEU A 17 -3.99 -11.11 -9.79
N VAL A 18 -4.32 -10.98 -8.51
CA VAL A 18 -3.37 -11.21 -7.41
C VAL A 18 -3.16 -12.71 -7.18
N GLY A 19 -4.10 -13.56 -7.61
CA GLY A 19 -4.05 -14.99 -7.38
C GLY A 19 -4.16 -15.29 -5.88
N SER A 20 -4.57 -16.51 -5.55
CA SER A 20 -4.33 -17.05 -4.20
C SER A 20 -2.83 -17.05 -3.97
N GLY A 21 -2.32 -16.03 -3.29
CA GLY A 21 -0.89 -15.86 -3.01
C GLY A 21 -0.34 -17.14 -2.42
N GLU A 22 0.47 -17.86 -3.18
CA GLU A 22 1.28 -18.94 -2.65
C GLU A 22 2.24 -18.29 -1.64
N GLU A 23 2.28 -18.84 -0.43
CA GLU A 23 3.13 -18.41 0.70
C GLU A 23 4.64 -18.41 0.40
N ASP A 24 5.05 -18.80 -0.80
CA ASP A 24 6.43 -18.88 -1.28
C ASP A 24 6.83 -17.70 -2.21
N SER A 25 5.91 -16.75 -2.44
CA SER A 25 6.17 -15.58 -3.27
C SER A 25 6.96 -14.53 -2.50
N THR A 26 7.99 -13.95 -3.09
CA THR A 26 8.81 -12.88 -2.49
C THR A 26 8.00 -11.66 -2.05
N ASP A 27 6.76 -11.49 -2.51
CA ASP A 27 5.98 -10.28 -2.34
C ASP A 27 4.75 -10.51 -1.46
N VAL A 28 4.51 -9.59 -0.52
CA VAL A 28 3.35 -9.60 0.37
C VAL A 28 2.37 -8.54 -0.11
N ILE A 29 1.15 -8.96 -0.42
CA ILE A 29 0.04 -8.09 -0.81
C ILE A 29 -1.12 -8.38 0.13
N LYS A 30 -1.68 -7.33 0.72
CA LYS A 30 -2.94 -7.41 1.47
C LYS A 30 -3.94 -6.42 0.92
N ILE A 31 -5.15 -6.93 0.74
CA ILE A 31 -6.29 -6.17 0.27
C ILE A 31 -7.35 -6.26 1.37
N SER A 32 -7.76 -5.11 1.88
CA SER A 32 -8.88 -4.96 2.81
C SER A 32 -9.99 -4.18 2.09
N ILE A 33 -11.18 -4.76 2.07
CA ILE A 33 -12.40 -4.13 1.57
C ILE A 33 -13.43 -4.32 2.68
N GLY A 34 -13.70 -3.25 3.42
CA GLY A 34 -14.60 -3.30 4.59
C GLY A 34 -16.09 -3.18 4.21
N ASP A 35 -16.96 -3.83 4.96
CA ASP A 35 -18.43 -3.60 4.98
C ASP A 35 -18.79 -3.05 6.37
N PRO A 36 -19.52 -1.91 6.54
CA PRO A 36 -20.37 -1.18 5.59
C PRO A 36 -19.82 0.15 5.06
N SER A 37 -18.54 0.47 5.32
CA SER A 37 -17.93 1.73 4.83
C SER A 37 -17.23 1.60 3.48
N ASN A 38 -17.17 0.40 2.88
CA ASN A 38 -16.76 0.17 1.49
C ASN A 38 -15.46 0.88 1.12
N ASN A 39 -14.45 0.81 2.02
CA ASN A 39 -13.16 1.47 1.88
C ASN A 39 -12.11 0.48 1.40
N LEU A 40 -11.59 0.67 0.19
CA LEU A 40 -10.48 -0.12 -0.34
C LEU A 40 -9.14 0.33 0.26
N LEU A 41 -8.42 -0.64 0.81
CA LEU A 41 -7.02 -0.54 1.18
C LEU A 41 -6.24 -1.67 0.49
N LEU A 42 -5.23 -1.33 -0.28
CA LEU A 42 -4.25 -2.27 -0.81
C LEU A 42 -2.88 -1.89 -0.28
N VAL A 43 -2.18 -2.83 0.34
CA VAL A 43 -0.81 -2.65 0.81
C VAL A 43 0.07 -3.70 0.17
N HIS A 44 1.23 -3.28 -0.31
CA HIS A 44 2.19 -4.13 -0.98
C HIS A 44 3.62 -3.85 -0.51
N GLN A 45 4.36 -4.92 -0.25
CA GLN A 45 5.80 -4.91 -0.03
C GLN A 45 6.47 -6.17 -0.61
N THR A 46 7.57 -5.99 -1.33
CA THR A 46 8.45 -7.10 -1.69
C THR A 46 9.34 -7.50 -0.52
N LYS A 47 9.92 -8.70 -0.56
CA LYS A 47 10.91 -9.17 0.43
C LYS A 47 12.10 -8.22 0.51
N TRP A 48 12.62 -7.79 -0.63
CA TRP A 48 13.72 -6.83 -0.69
C TRP A 48 13.36 -5.48 -0.07
N GLN A 49 12.13 -5.02 -0.29
CA GLN A 49 11.63 -3.79 0.32
C GLN A 49 11.55 -3.89 1.85
N ARG A 50 11.13 -5.04 2.38
CA ARG A 50 11.14 -5.32 3.83
C ARG A 50 12.56 -5.31 4.41
N GLU A 51 13.48 -6.00 3.74
CA GLU A 51 14.90 -6.01 4.12
C GLU A 51 15.52 -4.61 4.13
N LEU A 52 15.19 -3.77 3.15
CA LEU A 52 15.62 -2.38 3.12
C LEU A 52 15.01 -1.54 4.25
N LEU A 53 13.72 -1.71 4.53
CA LEU A 53 13.05 -0.98 5.60
C LEU A 53 13.66 -1.35 6.97
N LEU A 54 13.94 -2.63 7.21
CA LEU A 54 14.63 -3.07 8.44
C LEU A 54 16.05 -2.48 8.54
N LYS A 55 16.76 -2.34 7.43
CA LYS A 55 18.15 -1.86 7.42
C LYS A 55 18.27 -0.34 7.53
N TYR A 56 17.38 0.42 6.91
CA TYR A 56 17.52 1.88 6.75
C TYR A 56 16.34 2.69 7.33
N GLY A 57 15.24 2.04 7.74
CA GLY A 57 14.03 2.71 8.21
C GLY A 57 14.04 3.19 9.67
N GLY A 58 15.13 2.95 10.41
CA GLY A 58 15.22 3.28 11.84
C GLY A 58 15.37 4.77 12.15
N GLU A 59 15.85 5.58 11.20
CA GLU A 59 16.07 7.02 11.42
C GLU A 59 14.96 7.87 10.79
N ILE A 60 14.76 7.76 9.47
CA ILE A 60 13.83 8.58 8.72
C ILE A 60 13.17 7.74 7.62
N CYS A 61 11.84 7.79 7.59
CA CYS A 61 11.03 7.35 6.47
C CYS A 61 10.28 8.56 5.90
N LEU A 62 10.17 8.62 4.56
CA LEU A 62 9.41 9.63 3.84
C LEU A 62 8.16 8.98 3.24
N LEU A 63 7.02 9.65 3.37
CA LEU A 63 5.79 9.23 2.73
C LEU A 63 5.46 10.18 1.59
N ASP A 64 5.51 9.69 0.36
CA ASP A 64 5.17 10.46 -0.84
C ASP A 64 3.74 10.11 -1.29
N ALA A 65 2.91 11.14 -1.49
CA ALA A 65 1.54 10.99 -1.95
C ALA A 65 1.46 11.47 -3.40
N THR A 66 1.08 10.60 -4.34
CA THR A 66 1.05 10.96 -5.77
C THR A 66 -0.24 11.64 -6.20
N TYR A 67 -0.95 12.29 -5.27
CA TYR A 67 -2.24 12.91 -5.52
C TYR A 67 -2.06 14.19 -6.36
N LYS A 68 -2.20 14.06 -7.69
CA LYS A 68 -2.64 15.08 -8.69
C LYS A 68 -1.98 15.01 -10.07
N THR A 69 -0.97 14.17 -10.31
CA THR A 69 -0.27 14.15 -11.63
C THR A 69 -0.78 13.08 -12.59
N SER A 70 -1.52 12.10 -12.08
CA SER A 70 -2.14 11.02 -12.85
C SER A 70 -3.66 11.05 -12.69
N ARG A 71 -4.41 10.86 -13.78
CA ARG A 71 -5.89 10.75 -13.79
C ARG A 71 -6.43 9.49 -13.07
N TYR A 72 -5.75 9.00 -12.03
CA TYR A 72 -6.17 7.82 -11.28
C TYR A 72 -7.28 8.18 -10.28
N ALA A 73 -8.18 7.23 -10.05
CA ALA A 73 -9.37 7.42 -9.22
C ALA A 73 -9.10 7.30 -7.71
N LEU A 74 -7.92 6.80 -7.29
CA LEU A 74 -7.62 6.43 -5.91
C LEU A 74 -6.27 7.01 -5.43
N PRO A 75 -6.21 7.63 -4.24
CA PRO A 75 -4.96 8.05 -3.63
C PRO A 75 -3.94 6.90 -3.49
N THR A 76 -2.71 7.16 -3.94
CA THR A 76 -1.59 6.20 -3.88
C THR A 76 -0.43 6.83 -3.12
N PHE A 77 0.20 6.04 -2.26
CA PHE A 77 1.28 6.44 -1.40
C PHE A 77 2.48 5.51 -1.54
N PHE A 78 3.67 6.10 -1.50
CA PHE A 78 4.95 5.39 -1.50
C PHE A 78 5.73 5.73 -0.23
N LEU A 79 6.11 4.69 0.51
CA LEU A 79 7.02 4.82 1.64
C LEU A 79 8.46 4.68 1.13
N CYS A 80 9.32 5.63 1.47
CA CYS A 80 10.70 5.69 1.03
C CYS A 80 11.67 5.81 2.21
N VAL A 81 12.85 5.23 2.07
CA VAL A 81 13.96 5.37 3.03
C VAL A 81 15.19 5.94 2.34
N LYS A 82 16.01 6.70 3.06
CA LYS A 82 17.31 7.13 2.57
C LYS A 82 18.29 5.97 2.69
N THR A 83 18.78 5.46 1.56
CA THR A 83 19.89 4.51 1.55
C THR A 83 21.23 5.23 1.42
N ASN A 84 22.33 4.47 1.41
CA ASN A 84 23.67 5.00 1.15
C ASN A 84 23.84 5.62 -0.25
N VAL A 85 23.02 5.23 -1.23
CA VAL A 85 23.09 5.74 -2.61
C VAL A 85 22.02 6.80 -2.84
N ASP A 86 20.75 6.45 -2.66
CA ASP A 86 19.62 7.35 -2.93
C ASP A 86 18.39 6.98 -2.08
N TYR A 87 17.27 7.66 -2.27
CA TYR A 87 15.98 7.26 -1.72
C TYR A 87 15.44 6.05 -2.49
N CYS A 88 14.94 5.06 -1.76
CA CYS A 88 14.33 3.87 -2.33
C CYS A 88 12.94 3.63 -1.76
N VAL A 89 12.00 3.22 -2.62
CA VAL A 89 10.64 2.86 -2.24
C VAL A 89 10.65 1.49 -1.55
N VAL A 90 10.15 1.45 -0.31
CA VAL A 90 10.09 0.27 0.57
C VAL A 90 8.68 -0.17 0.92
N ALA A 91 7.65 0.58 0.54
CA ALA A 91 6.28 0.10 0.54
C ALA A 91 5.44 0.93 -0.41
N SER A 92 4.36 0.34 -0.92
CA SER A 92 3.36 1.05 -1.69
C SER A 92 1.98 0.69 -1.17
N PHE A 93 1.11 1.67 -0.99
CA PHE A 93 -0.27 1.40 -0.64
C PHE A 93 -1.24 2.34 -1.34
N LEU A 94 -2.44 1.83 -1.60
CA LEU A 94 -3.54 2.55 -2.20
C LEU A 94 -4.69 2.58 -1.22
N VAL A 95 -5.29 3.76 -1.07
CA VAL A 95 -6.49 3.98 -0.26
C VAL A 95 -7.55 4.60 -1.13
N GLN A 96 -8.81 4.38 -0.81
CA GLN A 96 -9.92 5.02 -1.52
C GLN A 96 -10.15 6.46 -1.10
N LEU A 97 -10.07 6.73 0.20
CA LEU A 97 -10.22 8.05 0.78
C LEU A 97 -8.92 8.43 1.47
N GLU A 98 -8.44 9.65 1.22
CA GLU A 98 -7.30 10.22 1.92
C GLU A 98 -7.73 10.65 3.33
N ASN A 99 -7.90 9.68 4.22
CA ASN A 99 -8.16 9.90 5.64
C ASN A 99 -6.98 9.41 6.49
N ALA A 100 -6.82 10.00 7.67
CA ALA A 100 -5.76 9.62 8.60
C ALA A 100 -5.88 8.16 9.04
N ASP A 101 -7.12 7.65 9.16
CA ASP A 101 -7.38 6.28 9.63
C ASP A 101 -6.91 5.23 8.63
N ALA A 102 -7.19 5.37 7.32
CA ALA A 102 -6.74 4.37 6.34
C ALA A 102 -5.23 4.44 6.12
N ILE A 103 -4.63 5.64 6.20
CA ILE A 103 -3.17 5.79 6.15
C ILE A 103 -2.54 5.10 7.36
N ASN A 104 -3.09 5.30 8.57
CA ASN A 104 -2.60 4.64 9.77
C ASN A 104 -2.76 3.12 9.67
N GLU A 105 -3.90 2.61 9.19
CA GLU A 105 -4.11 1.17 8.96
C GLU A 105 -3.05 0.59 8.03
N ALA A 106 -2.75 1.27 6.91
CA ALA A 106 -1.70 0.86 5.99
C ALA A 106 -0.32 0.82 6.65
N LEU A 107 0.02 1.84 7.43
CA LEU A 107 1.31 1.94 8.13
C LEU A 107 1.47 0.92 9.26
N GLN A 108 0.40 0.63 10.02
CA GLN A 108 0.42 -0.45 11.02
C GLN A 108 0.69 -1.79 10.35
N LEU A 109 0.04 -2.04 9.21
CA LEU A 109 0.26 -3.28 8.48
C LEU A 109 1.71 -3.44 8.00
N ILE A 110 2.28 -2.37 7.44
CA ILE A 110 3.69 -2.33 7.04
C ILE A 110 4.57 -2.59 8.26
N LYS A 111 4.26 -2.01 9.41
CA LYS A 111 5.03 -2.24 10.64
C LYS A 111 4.95 -3.71 11.10
N ASP A 112 3.77 -4.31 11.09
CA ASP A 112 3.56 -5.71 11.50
C ASP A 112 4.30 -6.70 10.60
N TRP A 113 4.49 -6.36 9.32
CA TRP A 113 5.26 -7.15 8.36
C TRP A 113 6.78 -7.06 8.53
N ASN A 114 7.26 -6.12 9.33
CA ASN A 114 8.67 -5.82 9.56
C ASN A 114 8.98 -5.81 11.08
N PRO A 115 8.95 -6.98 11.75
CA PRO A 115 9.20 -7.10 13.18
C PRO A 115 10.65 -6.78 13.59
#